data_AF-A0A1B6VZU5-F1
#
_entry.id   AF-A0A1B6VZU5-F1
#
_cell.length_a   1.000
_cell.length_b   1.000
_cell.length_c   1.000
_cell.angle_alpha   90.00
_cell.angle_beta   90.00
_cell.angle_gamma   90.00
#
_symmetry.space_group_name_H-M   'P 1'
#
loop_
_entity.id
_entity.type
_entity.pdbx_description
1 polymer ?
#
loop_
_entity_poly.entity_id
_entity_poly.type
_entity_poly.pdbx_seq_one_letter_code
_entity_poly.pdbx_strand_id
1 'polypeptide(L)'
;MPSNTNHVCFHCRTAVRRAKTHGQAVPCPECGRPCTRLSYKLAIPPKHQPKAWQALQNKIQAYHAGQAAYADQMQQRNKAELQQRIARIKQQAKQPGCGSKEHEHLSRQLAEARQKLGQIQRQQYISHTLEHS
;
A
#
# COMPACT_ATOMS: atom_id res chain seq x y z
N MET A 1 10.00 14.49 -22.20
CA MET A 1 9.01 13.62 -22.87
C MET A 1 8.46 12.62 -21.86
N PRO A 2 7.14 12.47 -21.69
CA PRO A 2 6.61 11.43 -20.81
C PRO A 2 6.98 10.06 -21.38
N SER A 3 7.63 9.23 -20.56
CA SER A 3 7.99 7.87 -20.94
C SER A 3 6.73 7.03 -21.10
N ASN A 4 6.53 6.49 -22.32
CA ASN A 4 5.41 5.61 -22.61
C ASN A 4 5.55 4.31 -21.84
N THR A 5 4.47 3.90 -21.18
CA THR A 5 4.39 2.65 -20.42
C THR A 5 3.56 1.63 -21.19
N ASN A 6 3.83 0.34 -20.97
CA ASN A 6 3.03 -0.73 -21.55
C ASN A 6 1.76 -0.94 -20.72
N HIS A 7 0.61 -0.99 -21.39
CA HIS A 7 -0.68 -1.32 -20.80
C HIS A 7 -1.22 -2.56 -21.50
N VAL A 8 -1.56 -3.60 -20.73
CA VAL A 8 -1.96 -4.90 -21.28
C VAL A 8 -3.38 -5.27 -20.91
N CYS A 9 -4.09 -5.84 -21.88
CA CYS A 9 -5.38 -6.47 -21.65
C CYS A 9 -5.16 -7.99 -21.61
N PHE A 10 -5.32 -8.60 -20.44
CA PHE A 10 -5.18 -10.06 -20.28
C PHE A 10 -6.29 -10.84 -20.99
N HIS A 11 -7.48 -10.23 -21.16
CA HIS A 11 -8.59 -10.85 -21.87
C HIS A 11 -8.31 -10.96 -23.39
N CYS A 12 -7.97 -9.85 -24.02
CA CYS A 12 -7.68 -9.82 -25.47
C CYS A 12 -6.25 -10.24 -25.82
N ARG A 13 -5.36 -10.37 -24.82
CA ARG A 13 -3.93 -10.65 -24.99
C ARG A 13 -3.25 -9.63 -25.92
N THR A 14 -3.58 -8.36 -25.72
CA THR A 14 -3.04 -7.22 -26.46
C THR A 14 -2.32 -6.25 -25.53
N ALA A 15 -1.38 -5.49 -26.10
CA ALA A 15 -0.63 -4.47 -25.40
C ALA A 15 -0.69 -3.16 -26.18
N VAL A 16 -0.86 -2.06 -25.46
CA VAL A 16 -0.81 -0.70 -26.02
C VAL A 16 0.22 0.12 -25.27
N ARG A 17 0.94 0.99 -25.99
CA ARG A 17 1.83 1.98 -25.38
C ARG A 17 1.10 3.30 -25.25
N ARG A 18 1.07 3.84 -24.04
CA ARG A 18 0.48 5.13 -23.73
C ARG A 18 1.38 5.90 -22.77
N ALA A 19 1.27 7.23 -22.80
CA ALA A 19 1.92 8.07 -21.79
C ALA A 19 1.45 7.64 -20.40
N LYS A 20 2.34 7.74 -19.42
CA LYS A 20 1.99 7.44 -18.03
C LYS A 20 0.88 8.38 -17.56
N THR A 21 -0.35 7.88 -17.50
CA THR A 21 -1.48 8.60 -16.91
C THR A 21 -1.48 8.39 -15.39
N HIS A 22 -1.65 9.46 -14.63
CA HIS A 22 -1.86 9.37 -13.18
C HIS A 22 -3.35 9.15 -12.94
N GLY A 23 -3.72 7.96 -12.45
CA GLY A 23 -5.07 7.65 -11.99
C GLY A 23 -6.08 7.20 -13.06
N GLN A 24 -5.86 7.47 -14.34
CA GLN A 24 -6.79 7.06 -15.40
C GLN A 24 -6.45 5.67 -15.96
N ALA A 25 -7.42 4.75 -15.88
CA ALA A 25 -7.33 3.43 -16.51
C ALA A 25 -7.30 3.58 -18.03
N VAL A 26 -6.34 2.91 -18.68
CA VAL A 26 -6.25 2.88 -20.15
C VAL A 26 -7.19 1.79 -20.67
N PRO A 27 -8.21 2.10 -21.47
CA PRO A 27 -9.11 1.09 -22.00
C PRO A 27 -8.44 0.27 -23.10
N CYS A 28 -8.80 -1.01 -23.19
CA CYS A 28 -8.39 -1.90 -24.28
C CYS A 28 -9.06 -1.47 -25.59
N PRO A 29 -8.32 -1.33 -26.70
CA PRO A 29 -8.92 -0.96 -27.99
C PRO A 29 -9.83 -2.06 -28.57
N GLU A 30 -9.70 -3.30 -28.13
CA GLU A 30 -10.46 -4.44 -28.65
C GLU A 30 -11.78 -4.67 -27.89
N CYS A 31 -11.77 -4.52 -26.56
CA CYS A 31 -12.92 -4.88 -25.71
C CYS A 31 -13.35 -3.80 -24.71
N GLY A 32 -12.69 -2.63 -24.69
CA GLY A 32 -12.98 -1.53 -23.77
C GLY A 32 -12.57 -1.77 -22.31
N ARG A 33 -12.27 -3.00 -21.89
CA ARG A 33 -11.88 -3.34 -20.51
C ARG A 33 -10.62 -2.58 -20.07
N PRO A 34 -10.47 -2.27 -18.77
CA PRO A 34 -9.28 -1.60 -18.27
C PRO A 34 -8.02 -2.46 -18.44
N CYS A 35 -6.96 -1.86 -18.98
CA CYS A 35 -5.66 -2.49 -19.12
C CYS A 35 -4.81 -2.34 -17.85
N THR A 36 -4.05 -3.39 -17.53
CA THR A 36 -3.07 -3.38 -16.45
C THR A 36 -1.78 -2.73 -16.93
N ARG A 37 -1.28 -1.74 -16.20
CA ARG A 37 0.02 -1.12 -16.47
C ARG A 37 1.15 -2.07 -16.09
N LEU A 38 2.09 -2.31 -17.00
CA LEU A 38 3.29 -3.11 -16.76
C LEU A 38 4.54 -2.25 -16.64
N SER A 39 5.45 -2.69 -15.77
CA SER A 39 6.82 -2.17 -15.77
C SER A 39 7.51 -2.48 -17.11
N TYR A 40 8.37 -1.58 -17.56
CA TYR A 40 9.14 -1.72 -18.79
C TYR A 40 10.06 -2.96 -18.80
N LYS A 41 10.37 -3.53 -17.62
CA LYS A 41 11.22 -4.71 -17.45
C LYS A 41 10.49 -6.03 -17.73
N LEU A 42 9.17 -6.03 -17.82
CA LEU A 42 8.39 -7.24 -18.08
C LEU A 42 8.20 -7.42 -19.59
N ALA A 43 8.67 -8.56 -20.11
CA ALA A 43 8.42 -8.96 -21.48
C ALA A 43 6.93 -9.24 -21.68
N ILE A 44 6.37 -8.73 -22.79
CA ILE A 44 5.00 -9.00 -23.19
C ILE A 44 5.00 -10.27 -24.05
N PRO A 45 4.26 -11.32 -23.67
CA PRO A 45 4.20 -12.55 -24.46
C PRO A 45 3.51 -12.33 -25.81
N PRO A 46 3.86 -13.11 -26.85
CA PRO A 46 3.10 -13.14 -28.09
C PRO A 46 1.63 -13.53 -27.87
N LYS A 47 0.71 -12.94 -28.64
CA LYS A 47 -0.75 -13.14 -28.49
C LYS A 47 -1.18 -14.61 -28.55
N HIS A 48 -0.52 -15.40 -29.40
CA HIS A 48 -0.80 -16.82 -29.62
C HIS A 48 -0.35 -17.74 -28.48
N GLN A 49 0.29 -17.22 -27.42
CA GLN A 49 0.79 -18.01 -26.28
C GLN A 49 -0.08 -17.81 -25.02
N PRO A 50 -1.29 -18.39 -24.94
CA PRO A 50 -2.21 -18.15 -23.82
C PRO A 50 -1.60 -18.53 -22.46
N LYS A 51 -0.80 -19.61 -22.40
CA LYS A 51 -0.12 -20.03 -21.17
C LYS A 51 0.87 -18.98 -20.66
N ALA A 52 1.62 -18.33 -21.55
CA ALA A 52 2.56 -17.28 -21.19
C ALA A 52 1.85 -16.01 -20.69
N TRP A 53 0.69 -15.68 -21.29
CA TRP A 53 -0.18 -14.60 -20.81
C TRP A 53 -0.74 -14.88 -19.42
N GLN A 54 -1.21 -16.11 -19.17
CA GLN A 54 -1.69 -16.52 -17.84
C GLN A 54 -0.56 -16.46 -16.81
N ALA A 55 0.64 -16.92 -17.15
CA ALA A 55 1.80 -16.84 -16.25
C ALA A 55 2.15 -15.39 -15.90
N LEU A 56 2.10 -14.48 -16.88
CA LEU A 56 2.30 -13.05 -16.65
C LEU A 56 1.22 -12.47 -15.73
N GLN A 57 -0.06 -12.81 -15.96
CA GLN A 57 -1.17 -12.36 -15.12
C GLN A 57 -0.98 -12.81 -13.67
N ASN A 58 -0.68 -14.10 -13.46
CA ASN A 58 -0.46 -14.67 -12.13
C ASN A 58 0.72 -13.98 -11.43
N LYS A 59 1.82 -13.71 -12.14
CA LYS A 59 2.99 -13.01 -11.59
C LYS A 59 2.64 -11.60 -11.10
N ILE A 60 1.83 -10.87 -11.85
CA ILE A 60 1.41 -9.51 -11.47
C ILE A 60 0.44 -9.54 -10.30
N GLN A 61 -0.52 -10.47 -10.30
CA GLN A 61 -1.43 -10.66 -9.17
C GLN A 61 -0.67 -11.01 -7.88
N ALA A 62 0.29 -11.94 -7.95
CA ALA A 62 1.15 -12.30 -6.83
C ALA A 62 1.99 -11.11 -6.34
N TYR A 63 2.51 -10.29 -7.26
CA TYR A 63 3.25 -9.08 -6.88
C TYR A 63 2.34 -8.08 -6.13
N HIS A 64 1.14 -7.81 -6.63
CA HIS A 64 0.20 -6.91 -5.95
C HIS A 64 -0.25 -7.44 -4.58
N ALA A 65 -0.54 -8.74 -4.49
CA ALA A 65 -0.88 -9.40 -3.23
C ALA A 65 0.28 -9.29 -2.22
N GLY A 66 1.52 -9.52 -2.66
CA GLY A 66 2.71 -9.37 -1.82
C GLY A 66 2.95 -7.92 -1.36
N GLN A 67 2.69 -6.93 -2.23
CA GLN A 67 2.77 -5.51 -1.86
C GLN A 67 1.72 -5.13 -0.81
N ALA A 68 0.47 -5.61 -0.97
CA ALA A 68 -0.59 -5.38 0.00
C ALA A 68 -0.24 -6.02 1.36
N ALA A 69 0.16 -7.29 1.36
CA ALA A 69 0.56 -8.00 2.58
C ALA A 69 1.75 -7.32 3.30
N TYR A 70 2.74 -6.84 2.55
CA TYR A 70 3.86 -6.08 3.11
C TYR A 70 3.41 -4.75 3.72
N ALA A 71 2.54 -4.00 3.03
CA ALA A 71 1.99 -2.76 3.55
C ALA A 71 1.21 -2.99 4.86
N ASP A 72 0.38 -4.03 4.91
CA ASP A 72 -0.38 -4.43 6.11
C ASP A 72 0.56 -4.80 7.25
N GLN A 73 1.59 -5.61 6.98
CA GLN A 73 2.58 -6.00 7.98
C GLN A 73 3.30 -4.78 8.55
N MET A 74 3.71 -3.83 7.71
CA MET A 74 4.35 -2.59 8.16
C MET A 74 3.41 -1.72 9.00
N GLN A 75 2.13 -1.62 8.62
CA GLN A 75 1.14 -0.90 9.42
C GLN A 75 0.92 -1.55 10.79
N GLN A 76 0.81 -2.87 10.85
CA GLN A 76 0.66 -3.61 12.10
C GLN A 76 1.89 -3.44 13.01
N ARG A 77 3.10 -3.49 12.44
CA ARG A 77 4.34 -3.23 13.18
C ARG A 77 4.37 -1.82 13.75
N ASN A 78 4.09 -0.80 12.93
CA ASN A 78 4.09 0.59 13.38
C ASN A 78 3.08 0.83 14.52
N LYS A 79 1.89 0.20 14.42
CA LYS A 79 0.88 0.22 15.48
C LYS A 79 1.41 -0.41 16.78
N ALA A 80 2.00 -1.59 16.69
CA ALA A 80 2.56 -2.30 17.85
C ALA A 80 3.69 -1.51 18.51
N GLU A 81 4.59 -0.91 17.73
CA GLU A 81 5.69 -0.06 18.22
C GLU A 81 5.14 1.17 18.97
N LEU A 82 4.11 1.82 18.45
CA LEU A 82 3.45 2.95 19.13
C LEU A 82 2.77 2.51 20.44
N GLN A 83 2.10 1.36 20.45
CA GLN A 83 1.46 0.81 21.65
C GLN A 83 2.50 0.50 22.73
N GLN A 84 3.63 -0.12 22.36
CA GLN A 84 4.74 -0.39 23.28
C GLN A 84 5.35 0.91 23.81
N ARG A 85 5.56 1.92 22.94
CA ARG A 85 6.08 3.23 23.36
C ARG A 85 5.14 3.92 24.36
N ILE A 86 3.83 3.89 24.11
CA ILE A 86 2.81 4.41 25.04
C ILE A 86 2.89 3.70 26.39
N ALA A 87 2.98 2.37 26.40
CA ALA A 87 3.11 1.60 27.64
C ALA A 87 4.38 1.97 28.42
N ARG A 88 5.51 2.10 27.72
CA ARG A 88 6.81 2.45 28.31
C ARG A 88 6.79 3.86 28.94
N ILE A 89 6.25 4.86 28.23
CA ILE A 89 6.11 6.23 28.73
C ILE A 89 5.19 6.27 29.95
N LYS A 90 4.06 5.55 29.92
CA LYS A 90 3.15 5.43 31.07
C LYS A 90 3.82 4.81 32.30
N GLN A 91 4.73 3.86 32.11
CA GLN A 91 5.49 3.26 33.19
C GLN A 91 6.52 4.25 33.76
N GLN A 92 7.28 4.94 32.89
CA GLN A 92 8.25 5.95 33.29
C GLN A 92 7.61 7.08 34.11
N ALA A 93 6.45 7.58 33.66
CA ALA A 93 5.72 8.63 34.36
C ALA A 93 5.20 8.22 35.76
N LYS A 94 5.14 6.91 36.06
CA LYS A 94 4.75 6.39 37.37
C LYS A 94 5.93 6.16 38.32
N GLN A 95 7.18 6.26 37.84
CA GLN A 95 8.34 5.99 38.68
C GLN A 95 8.54 7.11 39.71
N PRO A 96 8.78 6.77 40.99
CA PRO A 96 9.12 7.75 42.00
C PRO A 96 10.46 8.41 41.63
N GLY A 97 10.52 9.74 41.67
CA GLY A 97 11.70 10.53 41.26
C GLY A 97 11.55 11.28 39.93
N CYS A 98 10.43 11.10 39.22
CA CYS A 98 10.13 11.87 38.00
C CYS A 98 9.87 13.35 38.34
N GLY A 99 10.81 14.23 37.99
CA GLY A 99 10.68 15.68 38.21
C GLY A 99 9.59 16.30 37.34
N SER A 100 9.08 17.48 37.71
CA SER A 100 7.97 18.16 37.00
C SER A 100 8.22 18.37 35.50
N LYS A 101 9.44 18.78 35.12
CA LYS A 101 9.86 18.96 33.72
C LYS A 101 9.91 17.62 32.95
N GLU A 102 10.35 16.55 33.60
CA GLU A 102 10.41 15.21 33.00
C GLU A 102 9.00 14.67 32.79
N HIS A 103 8.12 14.85 33.77
CA HIS A 103 6.71 14.49 33.67
C HIS A 103 5.99 15.26 32.54
N GLU A 104 6.25 16.56 32.38
CA GLU A 104 5.70 17.35 31.27
C GLU A 104 6.20 16.83 29.91
N HIS A 105 7.49 16.54 29.81
CA HIS A 105 8.10 15.98 28.60
C HIS A 105 7.50 14.61 28.23
N LEU A 106 7.36 13.71 29.20
CA LEU A 106 6.72 12.39 29.00
C LEU A 106 5.24 12.54 28.62
N SER A 107 4.53 13.50 29.20
CA SER A 107 3.13 13.79 28.86
C SER A 107 2.98 14.24 27.40
N ARG A 108 3.90 15.09 26.93
CA ARG A 108 3.95 15.53 25.52
C ARG A 108 4.23 14.35 24.58
N GLN A 109 5.21 13.52 24.89
CA GLN A 109 5.50 12.32 24.10
C GLN A 109 4.33 11.33 24.07
N LEU A 110 3.63 11.16 25.20
CA LEU A 110 2.45 10.31 25.28
C LEU A 110 1.30 10.82 24.39
N ALA A 111 1.06 12.13 24.39
CA ALA A 111 0.05 12.76 23.54
C ALA A 111 0.37 12.55 22.04
N GLU A 112 1.62 12.79 21.65
CA GLU A 112 2.08 12.59 20.27
C GLU A 112 1.93 11.12 19.82
N ALA A 113 2.38 10.17 20.65
CA ALA A 113 2.27 8.75 20.34
C ALA A 113 0.81 8.28 20.22
N ARG A 114 -0.08 8.78 21.10
CA ARG A 114 -1.53 8.52 21.02
C ARG A 114 -2.16 9.11 19.76
N GLN A 115 -1.77 10.32 19.38
CA GLN A 115 -2.26 10.96 18.16
C GLN A 115 -1.87 10.14 16.92
N LYS A 116 -0.60 9.73 16.80
CA LYS A 116 -0.12 8.88 15.71
C LYS A 116 -0.84 7.53 15.64
N LEU A 117 -1.04 6.89 16.80
CA LEU A 117 -1.80 5.63 16.88
C LEU A 117 -3.25 5.83 16.41
N GLY A 118 -3.90 6.90 16.86
CA GLY A 118 -5.27 7.23 16.46
C GLY A 118 -5.41 7.55 14.97
N GLN A 119 -4.38 8.15 14.33
CA GLN A 119 -4.35 8.36 12.89
C GLN A 119 -4.30 7.04 12.11
N ILE A 120 -3.43 6.12 12.52
CA ILE A 120 -3.32 4.79 11.92
C ILE A 120 -4.64 4.02 12.04
N GLN A 121 -5.26 4.04 13.23
CA GLN A 121 -6.55 3.37 13.46
C GLN A 121 -7.67 3.98 12.60
N ARG A 122 -7.69 5.30 12.42
CA ARG A 122 -8.66 5.97 11.55
C ARG A 122 -8.48 5.58 10.08
N GLN A 123 -7.24 5.54 9.59
CA GLN A 123 -6.95 5.10 8.23
C GLN A 123 -7.41 3.67 8.01
N GLN A 124 -7.14 2.76 8.96
CA GLN A 124 -7.60 1.38 8.90
C GLN A 124 -9.12 1.26 8.86
N TYR A 125 -9.83 2.03 9.69
CA TYR A 125 -11.30 2.06 9.68
C TYR A 125 -11.86 2.53 8.33
N ILE A 126 -11.28 3.59 7.76
CA ILE A 126 -11.69 4.11 6.45
C ILE A 126 -11.46 3.07 5.35
N SER A 127 -10.27 2.45 5.29
CA SER A 127 -9.99 1.40 4.31
C SER A 127 -10.97 0.25 4.42
N HIS A 128 -11.20 -0.28 5.63
CA HIS A 128 -12.14 -1.37 5.86
C HIS A 128 -13.58 -1.00 5.45
N THR A 129 -14.03 0.22 5.71
CA THR A 129 -15.38 0.68 5.36
C THR A 129 -15.56 0.80 3.84
N LEU A 130 -14.52 1.27 3.13
CA LEU A 130 -14.53 1.40 1.67
C LEU A 130 -14.42 0.06 0.93
N GLU A 131 -13.82 -0.97 1.54
CA GLU A 131 -13.72 -2.31 0.95
C GLU A 131 -15.01 -3.14 1.07
N HIS A 132 -15.93 -2.76 1.96
CA HIS A 132 -17.20 -3.46 2.24
C HIS A 132 -18.45 -2.68 1.79
N SER A 133 -18.29 -1.58 1.06
CA SER A 133 -19.37 -0.79 0.45
C SER A 133 -19.43 -1.03 -1.06
#